data_AF-A0A845UUY0-F1
#
_entry.id   AF-A0A845UUY0-F1
#
_cell.length_a   1.000
_cell.length_b   1.000
_cell.length_c   1.000
_cell.angle_alpha   90.00
_cell.angle_beta   90.00
_cell.angle_gamma   90.00
#
_symmetry.space_group_name_H-M   'P 1'
#
loop_
_entity.id
_entity.type
_entity.pdbx_description
1 polymer ?
#
loop_
_entity_poly.entity_id
_entity_poly.type
_entity_poly.pdbx_seq_one_letter_code
_entity_poly.pdbx_strand_id
1 'polypeptide(L)'
;MAKVTSKLQVTLPKRLADDHGIVPGDDLRFESVAGVIRMVPARASLRELSVDERLRLFDEASRRIGLRPQPESRGSPETEGRGWVREDLYVRGSTD
;
A
#
# COMPACT_ATOMS: atom_id res chain seq x y z
N MET A 1 17.30 -19.60 2.05
CA MET A 1 17.52 -18.49 1.11
C MET A 1 17.11 -18.93 -0.28
N ALA A 2 16.26 -18.17 -0.97
CA ALA A 2 16.01 -18.40 -2.38
C ALA A 2 17.28 -18.00 -3.17
N LYS A 3 17.67 -18.82 -4.14
CA LYS A 3 18.77 -18.52 -5.08
C LYS A 3 18.17 -18.26 -6.45
N VAL A 4 18.80 -17.34 -7.18
CA VAL A 4 18.49 -17.07 -8.59
C VAL A 4 19.30 -18.05 -9.44
N THR A 5 18.65 -18.75 -10.36
CA THR A 5 19.35 -19.65 -11.31
C THR A 5 19.98 -18.86 -12.46
N SER A 6 20.84 -19.50 -13.26
CA SER A 6 21.45 -18.86 -14.45
C SER A 6 20.42 -18.39 -15.50
N LYS A 7 19.18 -18.88 -15.42
CA LYS A 7 18.05 -18.45 -16.26
C LYS A 7 17.21 -17.34 -15.63
N LEU A 8 17.70 -16.73 -14.55
CA LEU A 8 17.01 -15.70 -13.77
C LEU A 8 15.69 -16.18 -13.16
N GLN A 9 15.59 -17.47 -12.84
CA GLN A 9 14.43 -18.05 -12.18
C GLN A 9 14.65 -18.09 -10.67
N VAL A 10 13.57 -17.88 -9.92
CA VAL A 10 13.53 -18.05 -8.46
C VAL A 10 12.45 -19.07 -8.10
N THR A 11 12.77 -19.96 -7.16
CA THR A 11 11.80 -20.94 -6.67
C THR A 11 10.87 -20.29 -5.66
N LEU A 12 9.57 -20.37 -5.91
CA LEU A 12 8.54 -19.95 -4.97
C LEU A 12 8.29 -21.07 -3.95
N PRO A 13 8.39 -20.82 -2.63
CA PRO A 13 8.01 -21.81 -1.63
C PRO A 13 6.53 -22.21 -1.79
N LYS A 14 6.23 -23.51 -1.71
CA LYS A 14 4.88 -24.06 -1.95
C LYS A 14 3.80 -23.33 -1.14
N ARG A 15 4.05 -23.10 0.16
CA ARG A 15 3.11 -22.40 1.04
C ARG A 15 2.73 -21.01 0.49
N LEU A 16 3.70 -20.25 -0.03
CA LEU A 16 3.46 -18.93 -0.59
C LEU A 16 2.71 -19.01 -1.93
N ALA A 17 2.98 -20.04 -2.74
CA ALA A 17 2.20 -20.31 -3.94
C ALA A 17 0.73 -20.60 -3.60
N ASP A 18 0.48 -21.46 -2.60
CA ASP A 18 -0.86 -21.85 -2.15
C ASP A 18 -1.62 -20.64 -1.57
N ASP A 19 -0.99 -19.85 -0.70
CA ASP A 19 -1.58 -18.66 -0.07
C ASP A 19 -2.02 -17.61 -1.10
N HIS A 20 -1.32 -17.52 -2.24
CA HIS A 20 -1.63 -16.62 -3.35
C HIS A 20 -2.37 -17.29 -4.52
N GLY A 21 -2.72 -18.58 -4.40
CA GLY A 21 -3.44 -19.32 -5.44
C GLY A 21 -2.68 -19.46 -6.77
N ILE A 22 -1.35 -19.46 -6.74
CA ILE A 22 -0.48 -19.55 -7.92
C ILE A 22 -0.29 -21.01 -8.31
N VAL A 23 -0.65 -21.36 -9.54
CA VAL A 23 -0.48 -22.72 -10.09
C VAL A 23 0.42 -22.74 -11.34
N PRO A 24 1.07 -23.87 -11.66
CA PRO A 24 1.86 -23.98 -12.89
C PRO A 24 1.00 -23.68 -14.13
N GLY A 25 1.50 -22.81 -15.01
CA GLY A 25 0.79 -22.32 -16.19
C GLY A 25 0.09 -20.97 -15.99
N ASP A 26 0.12 -20.41 -14.78
CA ASP A 26 -0.35 -19.03 -14.56
C ASP A 26 0.59 -17.99 -15.18
N ASP A 27 -0.02 -16.96 -15.77
CA ASP A 27 0.68 -15.75 -16.18
C ASP A 27 0.94 -14.83 -14.99
N LEU A 28 2.16 -14.29 -14.90
CA LEU A 28 2.59 -13.37 -13.86
C LEU A 28 3.06 -12.05 -14.48
N ARG A 29 2.64 -10.93 -13.89
CA ARG A 29 3.19 -9.60 -14.17
C ARG A 29 4.23 -9.25 -13.11
N PHE A 30 5.33 -8.67 -13.56
CA PHE A 30 6.40 -8.19 -12.68
C PHE A 30 6.49 -6.68 -12.74
N GLU A 31 6.54 -6.06 -11.58
CA GLU A 31 6.63 -4.61 -11.41
C GLU A 31 7.86 -4.28 -10.55
N SER A 32 8.59 -3.23 -10.90
CA SER A 32 9.69 -2.70 -10.09
C SER A 32 9.21 -1.47 -9.33
N VAL A 33 9.17 -1.55 -8.00
CA VAL A 33 8.69 -0.48 -7.13
C VAL A 33 9.59 -0.36 -5.92
N ALA A 34 10.07 0.84 -5.60
CA ALA A 34 10.81 1.12 -4.36
C ALA A 34 11.97 0.14 -4.05
N GLY A 35 12.69 -0.33 -5.07
CA GLY A 35 13.80 -1.27 -4.90
C GLY A 35 13.39 -2.73 -4.66
N VAL A 36 12.11 -3.06 -4.79
CA VAL A 36 11.60 -4.44 -4.73
C VAL A 36 10.96 -4.84 -6.06
N ILE A 37 11.07 -6.13 -6.41
CA ILE A 37 10.34 -6.73 -7.53
C ILE A 37 9.03 -7.29 -6.97
N ARG A 38 7.91 -6.71 -7.40
CA ARG A 38 6.58 -7.21 -7.07
C ARG A 38 6.13 -8.19 -8.14
N MET A 39 5.67 -9.35 -7.69
CA MET A 39 5.08 -10.38 -8.54
C MET A 39 3.56 -10.35 -8.36
N VAL A 40 2.83 -10.14 -9.44
CA VAL A 40 1.37 -9.98 -9.45
C VAL A 40 0.76 -11.02 -10.39
N PRO A 41 0.03 -12.03 -9.87
CA PRO A 41 -0.63 -13.00 -10.73
C PRO A 41 -1.66 -12.32 -11.64
N ALA A 42 -1.74 -12.72 -12.92
CA ALA A 42 -2.68 -12.12 -13.86
C ALA A 42 -4.15 -12.35 -13.43
N ARG A 43 -4.41 -13.51 -12.81
CA ARG A 43 -5.69 -13.87 -12.18
C ARG A 43 -5.84 -13.40 -10.75
N ALA A 44 -4.84 -12.73 -10.18
CA ALA A 44 -5.03 -11.97 -8.97
C ALA A 44 -5.82 -10.70 -9.31
N SER A 45 -7.05 -10.87 -9.83
CA SER A 45 -8.11 -10.13 -9.19
C SER A 45 -7.97 -10.51 -7.72
N LEU A 46 -7.65 -9.52 -6.89
CA LEU A 46 -7.97 -9.54 -5.47
C LEU A 46 -9.22 -10.39 -5.36
N ARG A 47 -9.21 -11.53 -4.62
CA ARG A 47 -10.44 -12.28 -4.35
C ARG A 47 -11.50 -11.21 -4.13
N GLU A 48 -12.39 -11.04 -5.10
CA GLU A 48 -13.21 -9.85 -5.10
C GLU A 48 -14.04 -10.04 -3.85
N LEU A 49 -13.69 -9.25 -2.84
CA LEU A 49 -14.33 -9.37 -1.56
C LEU A 49 -15.81 -9.26 -1.87
N SER A 50 -16.58 -10.23 -1.36
CA SER A 50 -18.02 -10.17 -1.50
C SER A 50 -18.47 -8.77 -1.05
N VAL A 51 -19.55 -8.26 -1.64
CA VAL A 51 -20.08 -6.95 -1.24
C VAL A 51 -20.26 -6.89 0.27
N ASP A 52 -20.69 -8.00 0.87
CA ASP A 52 -20.85 -8.18 2.31
C ASP A 52 -19.52 -8.08 3.09
N GLU A 53 -18.45 -8.73 2.62
CA GLU A 53 -17.12 -8.61 3.26
C GLU A 53 -16.60 -7.17 3.19
N ARG A 54 -16.80 -6.49 2.06
CA ARG A 54 -16.36 -5.10 1.87
C ARG A 54 -17.09 -4.16 2.81
N LEU A 55 -18.41 -4.32 2.92
CA LEU A 55 -19.24 -3.54 3.83
C LEU A 55 -18.83 -3.79 5.29
N ARG A 56 -18.64 -5.05 5.67
CA ARG A 56 -18.18 -5.40 7.02
C ARG A 56 -16.85 -4.73 7.38
N LEU A 57 -15.85 -4.78 6.49
CA LEU A 57 -14.55 -4.14 6.71
C LEU A 57 -14.66 -2.62 6.75
N PHE A 58 -15.51 -2.03 5.89
CA PHE A 58 -15.78 -0.60 5.90
C PHE A 58 -16.41 -0.14 7.23
N ASP A 59 -17.39 -0.87 7.74
CA ASP A 59 -18.04 -0.58 9.01
C ASP A 59 -17.09 -0.74 10.20
N GLU A 60 -16.20 -1.73 10.16
CA GLU A 60 -15.17 -1.90 11.16
C GLU A 60 -14.18 -0.73 11.16
N ALA A 61 -13.72 -0.30 9.98
CA ALA A 61 -12.86 0.87 9.84
C ALA A 61 -13.55 2.15 10.34
N SER A 62 -14.81 2.35 9.96
CA SER A 62 -15.61 3.50 10.40
C SER A 62 -15.81 3.53 11.91
N ARG A 63 -16.07 2.37 12.53
CA ARG A 63 -16.13 2.25 14.00
C ARG A 63 -14.81 2.61 14.66
N ARG A 64 -13.68 2.14 14.12
CA ARG A 64 -12.34 2.49 14.64
C ARG A 64 -12.08 4.00 14.56
N ILE A 65 -12.50 4.65 13.48
CA ILE A 65 -12.39 6.10 13.31
C ILE A 65 -13.30 6.83 14.31
N GLY A 66 -14.55 6.40 14.48
CA GLY A 66 -15.50 7.02 15.41
C GLY A 66 -15.13 6.85 16.89
N LEU A 67 -14.46 5.75 17.24
CA LEU A 67 -13.91 5.49 18.58
C LEU A 67 -12.58 6.20 18.81
N ARG A 68 -11.92 6.69 17.76
CA ARG A 68 -10.75 7.53 17.92
C ARG A 68 -11.23 8.77 18.68
N PRO A 69 -10.66 9.10 19.85
CA PRO A 69 -10.97 10.37 20.47
C PRO A 69 -10.70 11.43 19.41
N GLN A 70 -11.74 12.19 19.06
CA GLN A 70 -11.51 13.40 18.30
C GLN A 70 -10.39 14.14 19.05
N PRO A 71 -9.39 14.71 18.36
CA PRO A 71 -8.57 15.68 19.04
C PRO A 71 -9.58 16.69 19.57
N GLU A 72 -9.83 16.64 20.87
CA GLU A 72 -10.41 17.76 21.57
C GLU A 72 -9.63 18.93 21.04
N SER A 73 -10.32 19.99 20.67
CA SER A 73 -9.68 21.26 20.33
C SER A 73 -8.88 21.72 21.55
N ARG A 74 -7.77 21.04 21.84
CA ARG A 74 -6.57 21.55 22.43
C ARG A 74 -6.27 22.65 21.44
N GLY A 75 -6.71 23.86 21.81
CA GLY A 75 -6.47 25.05 21.02
C GLY A 75 -5.08 24.90 20.48
N SER A 76 -4.95 24.97 19.15
CA SER A 76 -3.67 24.82 18.47
C SER A 76 -2.63 25.48 19.36
N PRO A 77 -1.63 24.76 19.89
CA PRO A 77 -0.55 25.45 20.58
C PRO A 77 -0.12 26.50 19.58
N GLU A 78 -0.18 27.78 19.98
CA GLU A 78 0.24 28.90 19.14
C GLU A 78 1.57 28.45 18.56
N THR A 79 1.52 28.07 17.28
CA THR A 79 2.62 27.36 16.69
C THR A 79 3.60 28.48 16.43
N GLU A 80 4.54 28.70 17.36
CA GLU A 80 5.75 29.43 17.06
C GLU A 80 6.22 28.91 15.71
N GLY A 81 6.20 29.83 14.74
CA GLY A 81 5.87 29.55 13.35
C GLY A 81 6.55 28.31 12.83
N ARG A 82 5.80 27.46 12.10
CA ARG A 82 6.31 26.23 11.46
C ARG A 82 7.52 26.47 10.55
N GLY A 83 7.93 27.72 10.33
CA GLY A 83 9.05 28.14 9.50
C GLY A 83 8.68 28.29 8.03
N TRP A 84 7.46 27.91 7.66
CA TRP A 84 6.97 27.94 6.29
C TRP A 84 5.50 28.33 6.32
N VAL A 85 5.13 29.29 5.49
CA VAL A 85 3.75 29.69 5.25
C VAL A 85 3.22 28.98 4.03
N ARG A 86 1.89 28.87 3.91
CA ARG A 86 1.25 28.15 2.80
C ARG A 86 1.66 28.73 1.45
N GLU A 87 1.90 30.03 1.42
CA GLU A 87 2.30 30.81 0.27
C GLU A 87 3.65 30.35 -0.28
N ASP A 88 4.56 29.83 0.56
CA ASP A 88 5.87 29.30 0.16
C ASP A 88 5.76 28.09 -0.80
N LEU A 89 4.62 27.38 -0.81
CA LEU A 89 4.36 26.29 -1.76
C LEU A 89 4.27 26.78 -3.21
N TYR A 90 3.88 28.04 -3.42
CA TYR A 90 3.64 28.61 -4.75
C TYR A 90 4.84 29.38 -5.30
N VAL A 91 5.92 29.55 -4.51
CA VAL A 91 7.12 30.32 -4.89
C VAL A 91 8.24 29.43 -5.43
N ARG A 92 8.01 28.14 -5.74
CA ARG A 92 9.06 27.31 -6.35
C ARG A 92 9.39 27.78 -7.77
N GLY A 93 10.49 28.51 -7.90
CA GLY A 93 11.21 28.78 -9.15
C GLY A 93 11.18 30.24 -9.60
N SER A 94 11.90 31.13 -8.91
CA SER A 94 12.52 32.26 -9.60
C SER A 94 13.88 31.78 -10.07
N THR A 95 13.98 31.53 -11.38
CA THR A 95 15.24 31.45 -12.10
C THR A 95 16.00 32.77 -11.95
N ASP A 96 17.19 32.69 -11.38
CA ASP A 96 18.37 33.45 -11.78
C ASP A 96 19.50 32.44 -12.00
#